data_AF-A0A074S6M6-F1
#
_entry.id   AF-A0A074S6M6-F1
#
_cell.length_a   1.000
_cell.length_b   1.000
_cell.length_c   1.000
_cell.angle_alpha   90.00
_cell.angle_beta   90.00
_cell.angle_gamma   90.00
#
_symmetry.space_group_name_H-M   'P 1'
#
loop_
_entity.id
_entity.type
_entity.pdbx_description
1 polymer ?
#
loop_
_entity_poly.entity_id
_entity_poly.type
_entity_poly.pdbx_seq_one_letter_code
_entity_poly.pdbx_strand_id
1 'polypeptide(L)'
;MASLSKTERSIRVIQIEQELRRSECFETLRRVCTGSSQYTEMIQGKKINARGEIANTRAQTFIKRLSTRVDNAQEDFNRSYQALLNLGLSAESVKPLQKLRRSDFKDLHAILSGARDVPQGHLRLPWFWHVSLIPW
;
A
#
# COMPACT_ATOMS: atom_id res chain seq x y z
N MET A 1 39.92 -3.51 -19.27
CA MET A 1 38.55 -3.17 -18.87
C MET A 1 37.97 -2.23 -19.91
N ALA A 2 36.96 -2.65 -20.69
CA ALA A 2 36.36 -1.78 -21.71
C ALA A 2 35.58 -0.64 -21.04
N SER A 3 35.83 0.60 -21.46
CA SER A 3 35.11 1.76 -20.95
C SER A 3 33.75 1.86 -21.64
N LEU A 4 32.66 1.81 -20.86
CA LEU A 4 31.31 2.00 -21.39
C LEU A 4 31.14 3.41 -21.93
N SER A 5 30.45 3.52 -23.06
CA SER A 5 30.04 4.79 -23.67
C SER A 5 29.05 5.54 -22.76
N LYS A 6 28.92 6.86 -22.94
CA LYS A 6 27.98 7.68 -22.15
C LYS A 6 26.55 7.18 -22.25
N THR A 7 26.12 6.73 -23.44
CA THR A 7 24.78 6.21 -23.71
C THR A 7 24.51 4.90 -22.95
N GLU A 8 25.45 3.95 -22.97
CA GLU A 8 25.32 2.68 -22.24
C GLU A 8 25.25 2.91 -20.72
N ARG A 9 26.03 3.87 -20.20
CA ARG A 9 25.94 4.25 -18.78
C ARG A 9 24.57 4.82 -18.44
N SER A 10 24.03 5.71 -19.27
CA SER A 10 22.69 6.27 -19.05
C SER A 10 21.60 5.20 -19.08
N ILE A 11 21.65 4.25 -20.02
CA ILE A 11 20.70 3.13 -20.08
C ILE A 11 20.77 2.29 -18.82
N ARG A 12 21.98 1.96 -18.35
CA ARG A 12 22.16 1.18 -17.13
C ARG A 12 21.64 1.90 -15.89
N VAL A 13 21.86 3.20 -15.77
CA VAL A 13 21.33 3.99 -14.65
C VAL A 13 19.81 4.02 -14.68
N ILE A 14 19.20 4.17 -15.87
CA ILE A 14 17.74 4.11 -16.02
C ILE A 14 17.21 2.75 -15.58
N GLN A 15 17.84 1.64 -15.99
CA GLN A 15 17.42 0.30 -15.58
C GLN A 15 17.48 0.11 -14.05
N ILE A 16 18.58 0.53 -13.42
CA ILE A 16 18.73 0.46 -11.96
C ILE A 16 17.65 1.28 -11.25
N GLU A 17 17.38 2.51 -11.73
CA GLU A 17 16.33 3.35 -11.16
C GLU A 17 14.95 2.70 -11.33
N GLN A 18 14.67 2.07 -12.46
CA GLN A 18 13.40 1.34 -12.68
C GLN A 18 13.24 0.17 -11.70
N GLU A 19 14.29 -0.60 -11.45
CA GLU A 19 14.28 -1.69 -10.46
C GLU A 19 14.10 -1.17 -9.02
N LEU A 20 14.78 -0.07 -8.69
CA LEU A 20 14.63 0.59 -7.40
C LEU A 20 13.19 1.07 -7.19
N ARG A 21 12.60 1.77 -8.16
CA ARG A 21 11.21 2.27 -8.06
C ARG A 21 10.19 1.15 -7.99
N ARG A 22 10.41 0.02 -8.67
CA ARG A 22 9.57 -1.19 -8.51
C ARG A 22 9.65 -1.73 -7.10
N SER A 23 10.86 -1.85 -6.56
CA SER A 23 11.08 -2.33 -5.19
C SER A 23 10.43 -1.42 -4.15
N GLU A 24 10.55 -0.10 -4.32
CA GLU A 24 9.86 0.89 -3.49
C GLU A 24 8.34 0.74 -3.57
N CYS A 25 7.77 0.50 -4.75
CA CYS A 25 6.34 0.24 -4.90
C CYS A 25 5.89 -0.98 -4.10
N PHE A 26 6.61 -2.09 -4.18
CA PHE A 26 6.26 -3.30 -3.42
C PHE A 26 6.37 -3.11 -1.91
N GLU A 27 7.43 -2.46 -1.45
CA GLU A 27 7.63 -2.16 -0.03
C GLU A 27 6.56 -1.20 0.51
N THR A 28 6.22 -0.14 -0.24
CA THR A 28 5.16 0.80 0.14
C THR A 28 3.77 0.13 0.14
N LEU A 29 3.48 -0.75 -0.82
CA LEU A 29 2.26 -1.57 -0.79
C LEU A 29 2.19 -2.47 0.44
N ARG A 30 3.31 -3.06 0.85
CA ARG A 30 3.38 -3.87 2.07
C ARG A 30 3.07 -3.03 3.31
N ARG A 31 3.56 -1.79 3.37
CA ARG A 31 3.24 -0.84 4.46
C ARG A 31 1.77 -0.46 4.47
N VAL A 32 1.17 -0.23 3.31
CA VAL A 32 -0.28 0.01 3.17
C VAL A 32 -1.07 -1.17 3.75
N CYS A 33 -0.73 -2.40 3.37
CA CYS A 33 -1.43 -3.60 3.84
C CYS A 33 -1.28 -3.79 5.35
N THR A 34 -0.04 -3.72 5.85
CA THR A 34 0.26 -3.84 7.28
C THR A 34 -0.47 -2.77 8.10
N GLY A 35 -0.42 -1.52 7.66
CA GLY A 35 -1.11 -0.42 8.34
C GLY A 35 -2.62 -0.58 8.34
N SER A 36 -3.20 -1.10 7.25
CA SER A 36 -4.64 -1.35 7.13
C SER A 36 -5.10 -2.50 8.04
N SER A 37 -4.31 -3.56 8.17
CA SER A 37 -4.56 -4.65 9.12
C SER A 37 -4.53 -4.14 10.56
N GLN A 38 -3.46 -3.42 10.94
CA GLN A 38 -3.33 -2.82 12.28
C GLN A 38 -4.49 -1.86 12.60
N TYR A 39 -4.89 -1.05 11.63
CA TYR A 39 -6.03 -0.14 11.77
C TYR A 39 -7.32 -0.91 12.08
N THR A 40 -7.56 -2.00 11.36
CA THR A 40 -8.75 -2.86 11.55
C THR A 40 -8.75 -3.52 12.92
N GLU A 41 -7.63 -4.11 13.33
CA GLU A 41 -7.46 -4.72 14.65
C GLU A 41 -7.69 -3.70 15.77
N MET A 42 -7.17 -2.48 15.63
CA MET A 42 -7.34 -1.42 16.63
C MET A 42 -8.79 -0.94 16.74
N ILE A 43 -9.54 -0.87 15.65
CA ILE A 43 -10.98 -0.56 15.69
C ILE A 43 -11.74 -1.66 16.42
N GLN A 44 -11.48 -2.92 16.09
CA GLN A 44 -12.12 -4.06 16.77
C GLN A 44 -11.76 -4.07 18.27
N GLY A 45 -10.48 -3.93 18.59
CA GLY A 45 -10.00 -3.88 19.97
C GLY A 45 -10.61 -2.72 20.77
N LYS A 46 -10.74 -1.53 20.16
CA LYS A 46 -11.44 -0.40 20.77
C LYS A 46 -12.90 -0.74 21.08
N LYS A 47 -13.63 -1.30 20.12
CA LYS A 47 -15.06 -1.67 20.30
C LYS A 47 -15.27 -2.66 21.44
N ILE A 48 -14.34 -3.61 21.64
CA ILE A 48 -14.46 -4.66 22.66
C ILE A 48 -13.99 -4.16 24.04
N ASN A 49 -12.87 -3.43 24.09
CA ASN A 49 -12.10 -3.25 25.33
C ASN A 49 -12.07 -1.82 25.89
N ALA A 50 -12.32 -0.79 25.07
CA ALA A 50 -12.15 0.59 25.53
C ALA A 50 -13.34 1.04 26.39
N ARG A 51 -13.15 1.05 27.71
CA ARG A 51 -14.11 1.58 28.70
C ARG A 51 -13.55 2.83 29.36
N GLY A 52 -14.37 3.87 29.47
CA GLY A 52 -13.98 5.17 30.03
C GLY A 52 -13.31 6.13 29.04
N GLU A 53 -13.32 7.41 29.37
CA GLU A 53 -12.92 8.51 28.45
C GLU A 53 -11.44 8.48 28.07
N ILE A 54 -10.56 8.21 29.04
CA ILE A 54 -9.10 8.20 28.81
C ILE A 54 -8.72 7.07 27.86
N ALA A 55 -9.24 5.86 28.08
CA ALA A 55 -8.99 4.70 27.22
C ALA A 55 -9.51 4.95 25.80
N ASN A 56 -10.72 5.52 25.68
CA ASN A 56 -11.31 5.88 24.39
C ASN A 56 -10.49 6.92 23.62
N THR A 57 -10.00 7.96 24.31
CA THR A 57 -9.17 9.01 23.71
C THR A 57 -7.83 8.45 23.23
N ARG A 58 -7.18 7.59 24.02
CA ARG A 58 -5.94 6.91 23.63
C ARG A 58 -6.16 6.03 22.39
N ALA A 59 -7.18 5.17 22.40
CA ALA A 59 -7.51 4.32 21.27
C ALA A 59 -7.80 5.14 20.00
N GLN A 60 -8.57 6.22 20.12
CA GLN A 60 -8.86 7.11 19.00
C GLN A 60 -7.59 7.78 18.44
N THR A 61 -6.67 8.19 19.31
CA THR A 61 -5.38 8.77 18.91
C THR A 61 -4.54 7.77 18.12
N PHE A 62 -4.47 6.51 18.57
CA PHE A 62 -3.76 5.46 17.85
C PHE A 62 -4.41 5.14 16.50
N ILE A 63 -5.73 5.03 16.44
CA ILE A 63 -6.48 4.83 15.19
C ILE A 63 -6.18 5.95 14.19
N LYS A 64 -6.18 7.22 14.64
CA LYS A 64 -5.85 8.37 13.80
C LYS A 64 -4.42 8.29 13.26
N ARG A 65 -3.44 7.93 14.11
CA ARG A 65 -2.04 7.74 13.70
C ARG A 65 -1.89 6.64 12.65
N LEU A 66 -2.61 5.52 12.80
CA LEU A 66 -2.60 4.43 11.84
C LEU A 66 -3.23 4.86 10.51
N SER A 67 -4.35 5.58 10.54
CA SER A 67 -4.97 6.15 9.34
C SER A 67 -3.98 7.03 8.58
N THR A 68 -3.34 7.99 9.26
CA THR A 68 -2.34 8.86 8.64
C THR A 68 -1.15 8.08 8.07
N ARG A 69 -0.73 6.99 8.74
CA ARG A 69 0.35 6.14 8.22
C ARG A 69 -0.05 5.44 6.92
N VAL A 70 -1.29 4.95 6.82
CA VAL A 70 -1.82 4.34 5.58
C VAL A 70 -1.92 5.38 4.47
N ASP A 71 -2.44 6.58 4.77
CA ASP A 71 -2.54 7.68 3.82
C ASP A 71 -1.16 8.06 3.25
N ASN A 72 -0.16 8.24 4.13
CA ASN A 72 1.21 8.55 3.72
C ASN A 72 1.82 7.41 2.87
N ALA A 73 1.61 6.15 3.26
CA ALA A 73 2.12 5.01 2.49
C ALA A 73 1.46 4.91 1.11
N GLN A 74 0.18 5.26 0.99
CA GLN A 74 -0.52 5.36 -0.29
C GLN A 74 0.09 6.47 -1.17
N GLU A 75 0.39 7.63 -0.58
CA GLU A 75 1.03 8.74 -1.31
C GLU A 75 2.44 8.38 -1.77
N ASP A 76 3.25 7.76 -0.92
CA ASP A 76 4.59 7.29 -1.25
C ASP A 76 4.55 6.25 -2.38
N PHE A 77 3.64 5.27 -2.31
CA PHE A 77 3.41 4.32 -3.39
C PHE A 77 3.09 5.03 -4.71
N ASN A 78 2.13 5.95 -4.69
CA ASN A 78 1.71 6.66 -5.89
C ASN A 78 2.83 7.52 -6.48
N ARG A 79 3.72 8.06 -5.64
CA ARG A 79 4.92 8.79 -6.08
C ARG A 79 5.91 7.87 -6.79
N SER A 80 6.24 6.72 -6.21
CA SER A 80 7.14 5.74 -6.85
C SER A 80 6.53 5.16 -8.13
N TYR A 81 5.22 4.91 -8.16
CA TYR A 81 4.50 4.50 -9.36
C TYR A 81 4.58 5.56 -10.47
N GLN A 82 4.35 6.83 -10.14
CA GLN A 82 4.47 7.91 -11.12
C GLN A 82 5.92 8.07 -11.62
N ALA A 83 6.91 7.84 -10.76
CA ALA A 83 8.32 7.85 -11.17
C ALA A 83 8.61 6.77 -12.22
N LEU A 84 8.04 5.56 -12.09
CA LEU A 84 8.16 4.52 -13.12
C LEU A 84 7.60 4.98 -14.48
N LEU A 85 6.44 5.63 -14.48
CA LEU A 85 5.85 6.15 -15.71
C LEU A 85 6.72 7.25 -16.32
N ASN A 86 7.29 8.13 -15.50
CA ASN A 86 8.19 9.19 -15.94
C ASN A 86 9.53 8.65 -16.49
N LEU A 87 9.96 7.45 -16.07
CA LEU A 87 11.12 6.73 -16.61
C LEU A 87 10.84 6.02 -17.94
N GLY A 88 9.65 6.23 -18.52
CA GLY A 88 9.27 5.72 -19.83
C GLY A 88 8.60 4.35 -19.83
N LEU A 89 8.27 3.78 -18.65
CA LEU A 89 7.44 2.58 -18.61
C LEU A 89 5.99 2.92 -18.91
N SER A 90 5.33 2.06 -19.69
CA SER A 90 3.89 2.15 -19.89
C SER A 90 3.14 1.57 -18.70
N ALA A 91 1.90 2.00 -18.48
CA ALA A 91 1.04 1.42 -17.44
C ALA A 91 0.84 -0.10 -17.60
N GLU A 92 0.92 -0.61 -18.84
CA GLU A 92 0.80 -2.04 -19.12
C GLU A 92 2.06 -2.80 -18.67
N SER A 93 3.26 -2.25 -18.88
CA SER A 93 4.53 -2.92 -18.56
C SER A 93 4.87 -2.93 -17.07
N VAL A 94 4.12 -2.18 -16.26
CA VAL A 94 4.26 -2.16 -14.79
C VAL A 94 3.18 -2.96 -14.07
N LYS A 95 2.25 -3.59 -14.80
CA LYS A 95 1.26 -4.48 -14.16
C LYS A 95 1.97 -5.55 -13.31
N PRO A 96 1.42 -5.91 -12.14
CA PRO A 96 0.10 -5.53 -11.63
C PRO A 96 0.04 -4.16 -10.91
N LEU A 97 1.12 -3.38 -10.89
CA LEU A 97 1.13 -2.07 -10.24
C LEU A 97 0.21 -1.08 -10.97
N GLN A 98 -0.64 -0.41 -10.21
CA GLN A 98 -1.51 0.65 -10.71
C GLN A 98 -1.73 1.72 -9.64
N LYS A 99 -2.14 2.92 -10.04
CA LYS A 99 -2.41 4.03 -9.11
C LYS A 99 -3.41 3.61 -8.03
N LEU A 100 -3.00 3.75 -6.77
CA LEU A 100 -3.80 3.39 -5.61
C LEU A 100 -4.75 4.52 -5.25
N ARG A 101 -6.06 4.25 -5.31
CA ARG A 101 -7.13 5.23 -5.07
C ARG A 101 -7.76 5.00 -3.70
N ARG A 102 -8.30 6.05 -3.10
CA ARG A 102 -9.08 5.91 -1.85
C ARG A 102 -10.26 4.94 -1.99
N SER A 103 -10.86 4.85 -3.18
CA SER A 103 -11.91 3.89 -3.49
C SER A 103 -11.46 2.43 -3.36
N ASP A 104 -10.17 2.15 -3.50
CA ASP A 104 -9.64 0.78 -3.43
C ASP A 104 -9.63 0.25 -1.98
N PHE A 105 -9.75 1.15 -1.00
CA PHE A 105 -9.87 0.81 0.42
C PHE A 105 -11.32 0.65 0.87
N LYS A 106 -12.29 0.90 -0.02
CA LYS A 106 -13.70 0.75 0.30
C LYS A 106 -13.96 -0.68 0.75
N ASP A 107 -14.69 -0.82 1.86
CA ASP A 107 -15.06 -2.09 2.48
C ASP A 107 -13.89 -2.95 2.98
N LEU A 108 -12.63 -2.52 2.81
CA LEU A 108 -11.45 -3.27 3.23
C LEU A 108 -11.48 -3.63 4.72
N HIS A 109 -11.83 -2.66 5.57
CA HIS A 109 -12.00 -2.91 7.00
C HIS A 109 -13.03 -4.02 7.27
N ALA A 110 -14.16 -4.03 6.55
CA ALA A 110 -15.19 -5.04 6.71
C ALA A 110 -14.71 -6.43 6.26
N ILE A 111 -13.95 -6.48 5.17
CA ILE A 111 -13.30 -7.70 4.66
C ILE A 111 -12.34 -8.26 5.69
N LEU A 112 -11.41 -7.43 6.19
CA LEU A 112 -10.35 -7.85 7.12
C LEU A 112 -10.89 -8.21 8.51
N SER A 113 -11.99 -7.57 8.93
CA SER A 113 -12.63 -7.87 10.21
C SER A 113 -13.47 -9.15 10.20
N GLY A 114 -13.70 -9.76 9.02
CA GLY A 114 -14.57 -10.92 8.88
C GLY A 114 -16.03 -10.61 9.27
N ALA A 115 -16.47 -9.36 9.10
CA ALA A 115 -17.79 -8.92 9.49
C ALA A 115 -18.87 -9.74 8.76
N ARG A 116 -19.75 -10.41 9.52
CA ARG A 116 -20.82 -11.27 9.00
C ARG A 116 -21.96 -10.49 8.34
N ASP A 117 -21.99 -9.17 8.56
CA ASP A 117 -23.07 -8.29 8.11
C ASP A 117 -22.91 -7.87 6.64
N VAL A 118 -21.80 -8.22 5.99
CA VAL A 118 -21.58 -7.93 4.57
C VAL A 118 -21.85 -9.20 3.75
N PRO A 119 -22.61 -9.12 2.64
CA PRO A 119 -22.85 -10.26 1.78
C PRO A 119 -21.53 -10.89 1.32
N GLN A 120 -21.17 -12.02 1.93
CA GLN A 120 -19.85 -12.66 1.76
C GLN A 120 -19.55 -13.04 0.30
N GLY A 121 -20.58 -13.19 -0.54
CA GLY A 121 -20.45 -13.54 -1.96
C GLY A 121 -19.84 -12.45 -2.86
N HIS A 122 -19.76 -11.19 -2.40
CA HIS A 122 -19.29 -10.05 -3.23
C HIS A 122 -18.05 -9.34 -2.71
N LEU A 123 -17.58 -9.68 -1.52
CA LEU A 123 -16.39 -9.07 -0.93
C LEU A 123 -15.12 -9.71 -1.51
N ARG A 124 -14.43 -8.98 -2.38
CA ARG A 124 -13.12 -9.36 -2.90
C ARG A 124 -12.05 -8.46 -2.32
N LEU A 125 -10.92 -9.06 -1.96
CA LEU A 125 -9.75 -8.29 -1.55
C LEU A 125 -9.34 -7.33 -2.69
N PRO A 126 -8.94 -6.10 -2.37
CA PRO A 126 -8.43 -5.17 -3.37
C PRO A 126 -7.20 -5.73 -4.07
N TRP A 127 -6.98 -5.30 -5.31
CA TRP A 127 -5.85 -5.73 -6.14
C TRP A 127 -4.50 -5.64 -5.42
N PHE A 128 -4.27 -4.56 -4.66
CA PHE A 128 -2.99 -4.29 -4.00
C PHE A 128 -2.70 -5.28 -2.87
N TRP A 129 -3.75 -5.88 -2.29
CA TRP A 129 -3.62 -6.90 -1.26
C TRP A 129 -3.01 -8.17 -1.85
N HIS A 130 -3.49 -8.59 -3.03
CA HIS A 130 -2.95 -9.74 -3.74
C HIS A 130 -1.49 -9.52 -4.17
N VAL A 131 -1.18 -8.33 -4.66
CA VAL A 131 0.19 -7.98 -5.07
C VAL A 131 1.16 -8.06 -3.90
N SER A 132 0.76 -7.56 -2.72
CA SER A 132 1.63 -7.55 -1.52
C SER A 132 1.99 -8.93 -0.97
N LEU A 133 1.26 -9.98 -1.35
CA LEU A 133 1.43 -11.35 -0.86
C LEU A 133 2.38 -12.18 -1.73
N ILE A 134 2.79 -11.66 -2.89
CA ILE A 134 3.71 -12.35 -3.79
C ILE A 134 5.14 -12.13 -3.28
N PRO A 135 5.90 -13.18 -2.94
CA PRO A 135 7.32 -13.02 -2.65
C PRO A 135 8.07 -12.60 -3.91
N TRP A 136 8.84 -11.51 -3.82
CA TRP A 136 9.70 -10.93 -4.86
C TRP A 136 11.17 -11.20 -4.59
#